data_AF-A0A0K2YNH6-F1
#
_entry.id   AF-A0A0K2YNH6-F1
#
_cell.length_a   1.000
_cell.length_b   1.000
_cell.length_c   1.000
_cell.angle_alpha   90.00
_cell.angle_beta   90.00
_cell.angle_gamma   90.00
#
_symmetry.space_group_name_H-M   'P 1'
#
loop_
_entity.id
_entity.type
_entity.pdbx_description
1 polymer ?
#
loop_
_entity_poly.entity_id
_entity_poly.type
_entity_poly.pdbx_seq_one_letter_code
_entity_poly.pdbx_strand_id
1 'polypeptide(L)'
;MTTEAFIYEAIRTPRGKGKNNGSLHSVKPIDLVTGLIDELRVRFPDLDEDRISDVILGVVSPLGDQGADIARTAVTVAGLPETVGGVQINRFCASGLEAVNMAAQKVRSGWDEMVIAGGVESMSRVKMGSDGGAWMLDPATNFDTYLVPQGIGADLIATMEGFSREDVDAYAVRSQELAAKAWAGGYFAKSVVPVKDINGITVLDNDEHMRPGTTVDALGKLAPSFAGLGEMGGFDAVALQKYHWVEKINHVHHGGNSSGIVDGAALVLVGSERAGQEMGLTPRARVVATATSGADSTIMLTGPTPAAHKVLAQAGLTVDDIDLFEINEAFASVAMKFQKDLKIPDEKLNVNGGAIAMGHPLGATGAMITGTMVDELERRGARYALVTLCIGGGMGVATIIERV
;
A
#
# COMPACT_ATOMS: atom_id res chain seq x y z
N MET A 1 14.18 16.89 -17.36
CA MET A 1 14.46 17.01 -15.91
C MET A 1 15.94 16.70 -15.71
N THR A 2 16.65 17.41 -14.84
CA THR A 2 18.12 17.31 -14.72
C THR A 2 18.58 16.23 -13.74
N THR A 3 17.75 15.85 -12.77
CA THR A 3 18.08 14.84 -11.75
C THR A 3 17.09 13.69 -11.82
N GLU A 4 17.60 12.46 -11.89
CA GLU A 4 16.79 11.23 -11.75
C GLU A 4 16.74 10.80 -10.27
N ALA A 5 15.63 10.18 -9.87
CA ALA A 5 15.44 9.67 -8.51
C ALA A 5 15.60 8.14 -8.49
N PHE A 6 16.41 7.66 -7.56
CA PHE A 6 16.74 6.25 -7.38
C PHE A 6 16.30 5.76 -6.01
N ILE A 7 15.84 4.52 -5.95
CA ILE A 7 15.61 3.75 -4.73
C ILE A 7 16.91 3.02 -4.41
N TYR A 8 17.48 3.31 -3.25
CA TYR A 8 18.68 2.66 -2.72
C TYR A 8 18.36 1.53 -1.75
N GLU A 9 17.26 1.66 -1.01
CA GLU A 9 16.78 0.61 -0.12
C GLU A 9 15.25 0.67 0.01
N ALA A 10 14.62 -0.48 0.23
CA ALA A 10 13.19 -0.60 0.48
C ALA A 10 12.92 -1.76 1.44
N ILE A 11 12.63 -1.45 2.70
CA ILE A 11 12.43 -2.42 3.79
C ILE A 11 11.08 -2.21 4.47
N ARG A 12 10.58 -3.26 5.11
CA ARG A 12 9.33 -3.24 5.85
C ARG A 12 9.39 -4.12 7.09
N THR A 13 8.53 -3.84 8.06
CA THR A 13 8.24 -4.80 9.12
C THR A 13 7.41 -5.97 8.54
N PRO A 14 7.37 -7.13 9.21
CA PRO A 14 6.27 -8.07 9.03
C PRO A 14 4.93 -7.39 9.38
N ARG A 15 3.84 -7.95 8.88
CA ARG A 15 2.47 -7.46 9.13
C ARG A 15 1.84 -8.24 10.28
N GLY A 16 1.60 -7.55 11.39
CA GLY A 16 0.88 -8.05 12.56
C GLY A 16 -0.64 -8.03 12.35
N LYS A 17 -1.40 -9.01 12.84
CA LYS A 17 -2.87 -8.96 12.82
C LYS A 17 -3.35 -7.73 13.58
N GLY A 18 -4.21 -6.93 12.96
CA GLY A 18 -4.69 -5.67 13.53
C GLY A 18 -5.78 -5.87 14.59
N LYS A 19 -5.55 -6.77 15.55
CA LYS A 19 -6.42 -7.10 16.69
C LYS A 19 -5.61 -7.05 17.97
N ASN A 20 -6.27 -6.96 19.12
CA ASN A 20 -5.60 -6.89 20.42
C ASN A 20 -4.73 -8.13 20.75
N ASN A 21 -4.91 -9.23 20.01
CA ASN A 21 -4.12 -10.46 20.15
C ASN A 21 -3.10 -10.67 19.01
N GLY A 22 -2.91 -9.69 18.13
CA GLY A 22 -1.83 -9.72 17.13
C GLY A 22 -0.48 -9.39 17.77
N SER A 23 0.60 -9.92 17.21
CA SER A 23 1.94 -9.82 17.81
C SER A 23 2.44 -8.38 17.94
N LEU A 24 2.05 -7.50 17.01
CA LEU A 24 2.48 -6.10 17.00
C LEU A 24 1.59 -5.18 17.85
N HIS A 25 0.52 -5.67 18.47
CA HIS A 25 -0.39 -4.83 19.25
C HIS A 25 0.30 -4.12 20.43
N SER A 26 1.30 -4.77 21.03
CA SER A 26 2.09 -4.21 22.13
C SER A 26 3.22 -3.28 21.67
N VAL A 27 3.45 -3.15 20.37
CA VAL A 27 4.52 -2.32 19.80
C VAL A 27 3.91 -0.99 19.36
N LYS A 28 4.47 0.14 19.80
CA LYS A 28 3.98 1.46 19.36
C LYS A 28 4.33 1.66 17.88
N PRO A 29 3.48 2.35 17.09
CA PRO A 29 3.79 2.66 15.68
C PRO A 29 5.11 3.40 15.52
N ILE A 30 5.48 4.26 16.47
CA ILE A 30 6.78 4.94 16.46
C ILE A 30 7.96 3.95 16.49
N ASP A 31 7.87 2.89 17.30
CA ASP A 31 8.94 1.88 17.41
C ASP A 31 9.05 1.03 16.13
N LEU A 32 7.94 0.83 15.41
CA LEU A 32 7.95 0.16 14.11
C LEU A 32 8.74 0.97 13.06
N VAL A 33 8.66 2.29 13.11
CA VAL A 33 9.40 3.17 12.20
C VAL A 33 10.87 3.26 12.61
N THR A 34 11.16 3.54 13.88
CA THR A 34 12.55 3.70 14.34
C THR A 34 13.35 2.41 14.22
N GLY A 35 12.72 1.24 14.43
CA GLY A 35 13.37 -0.04 14.18
C GLY A 35 13.80 -0.25 12.72
N LEU A 36 13.06 0.31 11.75
CA LEU A 36 13.48 0.29 10.35
C LEU A 36 14.58 1.31 10.06
N ILE A 37 14.58 2.48 10.72
CA ILE A 37 15.71 3.44 10.63
C ILE A 37 16.99 2.80 11.16
N ASP A 38 16.91 2.09 12.29
CA ASP A 38 18.05 1.37 12.86
C ASP A 38 18.54 0.25 11.91
N GLU A 39 17.64 -0.45 11.22
CA GLU A 39 18.04 -1.41 10.17
C GLU A 39 18.76 -0.72 9.00
N LEU A 40 18.33 0.47 8.57
CA LEU A 40 19.06 1.23 7.54
C LEU A 40 20.49 1.54 7.99
N ARG A 41 20.69 1.93 9.27
CA ARG A 41 22.02 2.16 9.85
C ARG A 41 22.86 0.88 9.91
N VAL A 42 22.24 -0.26 10.22
CA VAL A 42 22.93 -1.56 10.20
C VAL A 42 23.41 -1.91 8.79
N ARG A 43 22.61 -1.62 7.76
CA ARG A 43 22.96 -1.87 6.35
C ARG A 43 23.98 -0.88 5.81
N PHE A 44 23.90 0.37 6.25
CA PHE A 44 24.72 1.48 5.77
C PHE A 44 25.34 2.23 6.97
N PRO A 45 26.33 1.63 7.66
CA PRO A 45 26.92 2.21 8.87
C PRO A 45 27.67 3.52 8.63
N ASP A 46 28.09 3.77 7.38
CA ASP A 46 28.79 4.98 6.95
C ASP A 46 27.87 5.97 6.22
N LEU A 47 26.53 5.77 6.29
CA LEU A 47 25.57 6.71 5.72
C LEU A 47 25.68 8.06 6.42
N ASP A 48 25.97 9.10 5.64
CA ASP A 48 25.98 10.48 6.13
C ASP A 48 24.54 10.98 6.33
N GLU A 49 24.03 10.83 7.56
CA GLU A 49 22.67 11.21 7.91
C GLU A 49 22.41 12.73 7.81
N ASP A 50 23.46 13.57 7.87
CA ASP A 50 23.33 15.03 7.72
C ASP A 50 22.86 15.44 6.32
N ARG A 51 22.97 14.52 5.36
CA ARG A 51 22.53 14.72 3.97
C ARG A 51 21.13 14.21 3.69
N ILE A 52 20.48 13.57 4.66
CA ILE A 52 19.05 13.26 4.59
C ILE A 52 18.30 14.56 4.86
N SER A 53 17.55 15.06 3.89
CA SER A 53 16.86 16.34 4.05
C SER A 53 15.48 16.21 4.69
N ASP A 54 14.82 15.06 4.53
CA ASP A 54 13.43 14.87 4.96
C ASP A 54 13.09 13.41 5.24
N VAL A 55 12.09 13.22 6.11
CA VAL A 55 11.40 11.95 6.36
C VAL A 55 9.92 12.14 6.05
N ILE A 56 9.41 11.46 5.01
CA ILE A 56 8.02 11.57 4.56
C ILE A 56 7.28 10.28 4.90
N LEU A 57 6.31 10.33 5.82
CA LEU A 57 5.52 9.16 6.21
C LEU A 57 4.04 9.31 5.85
N GLY A 58 3.53 8.31 5.13
CA GLY A 58 2.11 8.11 4.93
C GLY A 58 1.43 7.51 6.16
N VAL A 59 0.39 8.17 6.66
CA VAL A 59 -0.39 7.74 7.84
C VAL A 59 -1.86 8.10 7.63
N VAL A 60 -2.77 7.11 7.67
CA VAL A 60 -4.18 7.36 7.33
C VAL A 60 -4.98 7.84 8.53
N SER A 61 -4.71 7.32 9.71
CA SER A 61 -5.34 7.79 10.95
C SER A 61 -4.32 8.48 11.86
N PRO A 62 -3.94 9.74 11.59
CA PRO A 62 -2.90 10.46 12.33
C PRO A 62 -3.41 11.05 13.65
N LEU A 63 -3.85 10.17 14.55
CA LEU A 63 -4.40 10.49 15.87
C LEU A 63 -3.70 9.66 16.94
N GLY A 64 -3.61 10.19 18.16
CA GLY A 64 -3.09 9.45 19.33
C GLY A 64 -1.65 9.02 19.11
N ASP A 65 -1.37 7.71 19.21
CA ASP A 65 -0.05 7.12 18.98
C ASP A 65 0.55 7.44 17.60
N GLN A 66 -0.28 7.88 16.64
CA GLN A 66 0.10 8.23 15.27
C GLN A 66 -0.04 9.72 14.94
N GLY A 67 -0.41 10.54 15.93
CA GLY A 67 -0.65 11.97 15.73
C GLY A 67 0.61 12.83 15.86
N ALA A 68 0.41 14.15 15.83
CA ALA A 68 1.43 15.16 16.09
C ALA A 68 2.71 15.02 15.23
N ASP A 69 2.52 14.74 13.94
CA ASP A 69 3.60 14.47 12.98
C ASP A 69 4.55 13.35 13.45
N ILE A 70 4.11 12.11 13.26
CA ILE A 70 4.90 10.94 13.62
C ILE A 70 6.20 10.83 12.80
N ALA A 71 6.30 11.46 11.63
CA ALA A 71 7.54 11.49 10.85
C ALA A 71 8.62 12.33 11.56
N ARG A 72 8.28 13.54 12.00
CA ARG A 72 9.20 14.35 12.80
C ARG A 72 9.49 13.73 14.16
N THR A 73 8.51 13.05 14.75
CA THR A 73 8.72 12.28 15.99
C THR A 73 9.74 11.15 15.75
N ALA A 74 9.66 10.44 14.62
CA ALA A 74 10.60 9.38 14.27
C ALA A 74 12.03 9.89 14.09
N VAL A 75 12.22 11.03 13.40
CA VAL A 75 13.52 11.72 13.31
C VAL A 75 14.12 11.94 14.68
N THR A 76 13.34 12.53 15.59
CA THR A 76 13.81 12.90 16.92
C THR A 76 14.11 11.68 17.79
N VAL A 77 13.23 10.68 17.79
CA VAL A 77 13.39 9.46 18.62
C VAL A 77 14.50 8.56 18.11
N ALA A 78 14.69 8.46 16.79
CA ALA A 78 15.80 7.73 16.19
C ALA A 78 17.14 8.48 16.35
N GLY A 79 17.14 9.74 16.79
CA GLY A 79 18.36 10.55 16.89
C GLY A 79 19.00 10.83 15.53
N LEU A 80 18.19 10.95 14.48
CA LEU A 80 18.65 11.55 13.21
C LEU A 80 19.04 13.02 13.45
N PRO A 81 19.89 13.63 12.61
CA PRO A 81 20.28 15.03 12.76
C PRO A 81 19.09 15.98 12.88
N GLU A 82 19.22 17.03 13.70
CA GLU A 82 18.11 17.97 13.95
C GLU A 82 17.65 18.70 12.68
N THR A 83 18.55 18.79 11.68
CA THR A 83 18.36 19.34 10.34
C THR A 83 17.44 18.50 9.46
N VAL A 84 17.29 17.20 9.73
CA VAL A 84 16.43 16.30 8.95
C VAL A 84 14.97 16.66 9.15
N GLY A 85 14.26 17.04 8.10
CA GLY A 85 12.83 17.31 8.15
C GLY A 85 12.00 16.09 8.57
N GLY A 86 10.74 16.34 8.91
CA GLY A 86 9.75 15.28 9.04
C GLY A 86 8.41 15.83 8.60
N VAL A 87 7.69 15.06 7.79
CA VAL A 87 6.33 15.40 7.39
C VAL A 87 5.46 14.16 7.27
N GLN A 88 4.30 14.24 7.92
CA GLN A 88 3.25 13.26 7.82
C GLN A 88 2.25 13.66 6.73
N ILE A 89 1.89 12.71 5.85
CA ILE A 89 0.91 12.92 4.78
C ILE A 89 -0.21 11.89 4.82
N ASN A 90 -1.39 12.26 4.30
CA ASN A 90 -2.53 11.36 4.17
C ASN A 90 -3.16 11.49 2.78
N ARG A 91 -3.05 10.43 1.98
CA ARG A 91 -3.81 10.19 0.74
C ARG A 91 -4.51 8.82 0.84
N PHE A 92 -5.15 8.56 1.98
CA PHE A 92 -5.79 7.30 2.33
C PHE A 92 -4.89 6.08 2.00
N CYS A 93 -5.43 5.05 1.35
CA CYS A 93 -4.73 3.79 1.06
C CYS A 93 -3.40 3.95 0.31
N ALA A 94 -3.23 5.04 -0.45
CA ALA A 94 -2.01 5.29 -1.23
C ALA A 94 -0.95 6.10 -0.48
N SER A 95 -1.15 6.48 0.78
CA SER A 95 -0.25 7.40 1.50
C SER A 95 1.23 6.96 1.47
N GLY A 96 1.51 5.67 1.60
CA GLY A 96 2.89 5.17 1.54
C GLY A 96 3.51 5.25 0.15
N LEU A 97 2.73 5.06 -0.92
CA LEU A 97 3.23 5.25 -2.29
C LEU A 97 3.36 6.74 -2.62
N GLU A 98 2.42 7.56 -2.14
CA GLU A 98 2.50 9.01 -2.26
C GLU A 98 3.76 9.56 -1.59
N ALA A 99 4.16 9.02 -0.43
CA ALA A 99 5.38 9.42 0.25
C ALA A 99 6.61 9.16 -0.64
N VAL A 100 6.69 7.97 -1.25
CA VAL A 100 7.76 7.62 -2.21
C VAL A 100 7.72 8.53 -3.43
N ASN A 101 6.53 8.86 -3.95
CA ASN A 101 6.36 9.75 -5.09
C ASN A 101 6.80 11.18 -4.77
N MET A 102 6.43 11.71 -3.61
CA MET A 102 6.84 13.03 -3.15
C MET A 102 8.35 13.09 -2.94
N ALA A 103 8.96 12.06 -2.34
CA ALA A 103 10.42 11.97 -2.21
C ALA A 103 11.11 11.96 -3.57
N ALA A 104 10.63 11.16 -4.52
CA ALA A 104 11.17 11.14 -5.88
C ALA A 104 11.00 12.51 -6.58
N GLN A 105 9.86 13.18 -6.42
CA GLN A 105 9.63 14.51 -6.99
C GLN A 105 10.55 15.57 -6.37
N LYS A 106 10.78 15.52 -5.06
CA LYS A 106 11.71 16.39 -4.32
C LYS A 106 13.14 16.19 -4.81
N VAL A 107 13.59 14.94 -4.94
CA VAL A 107 14.90 14.62 -5.55
C VAL A 107 15.01 15.13 -6.99
N ARG A 108 13.98 14.90 -7.82
CA ARG A 108 13.95 15.37 -9.22
C ARG A 108 13.94 16.89 -9.36
N SER A 109 13.45 17.61 -8.35
CA SER A 109 13.50 19.09 -8.31
C SER A 109 14.93 19.63 -8.13
N GLY A 110 15.84 18.81 -7.57
CA GLY A 110 17.21 19.19 -7.25
C GLY A 110 17.36 19.97 -5.94
N TRP A 111 16.29 20.15 -5.17
CA TRP A 111 16.34 20.80 -3.86
C TRP A 111 16.59 19.84 -2.69
N ASP A 112 16.33 18.54 -2.90
CA ASP A 112 16.58 17.48 -1.94
C ASP A 112 17.51 16.43 -2.57
N GLU A 113 18.47 15.92 -1.80
CA GLU A 113 19.47 14.97 -2.30
C GLU A 113 19.17 13.53 -1.91
N MET A 114 18.72 13.33 -0.66
CA MET A 114 18.39 12.04 -0.05
C MET A 114 17.19 12.21 0.89
N VAL A 115 16.21 11.32 0.79
CA VAL A 115 14.95 11.37 1.54
C VAL A 115 14.57 9.97 1.99
N ILE A 116 14.16 9.82 3.24
CA ILE A 116 13.49 8.60 3.72
C ILE A 116 12.00 8.76 3.47
N ALA A 117 11.40 7.85 2.73
CA ALA A 117 9.97 7.86 2.42
C ALA A 117 9.31 6.57 2.87
N GLY A 118 8.03 6.60 3.22
CA GLY A 118 7.37 5.36 3.63
C GLY A 118 6.02 5.58 4.26
N GLY A 119 5.71 4.78 5.25
CA GLY A 119 4.51 4.95 6.05
C GLY A 119 4.40 3.97 7.19
N VAL A 120 3.44 4.22 8.07
CA VAL A 120 3.13 3.38 9.23
C VAL A 120 1.63 3.39 9.49
N GLU A 121 1.10 2.24 9.87
CA GLU A 121 -0.24 2.11 10.40
C GLU A 121 -0.27 0.98 11.43
N SER A 122 -0.86 1.25 12.59
CA SER A 122 -1.07 0.29 13.68
C SER A 122 -2.56 0.19 13.96
N MET A 123 -3.29 -0.48 13.06
CA MET A 123 -4.74 -0.58 13.06
C MET A 123 -5.33 -1.30 14.29
N SER A 124 -4.53 -2.13 14.98
CA SER A 124 -4.92 -2.73 16.26
C SER A 124 -4.99 -1.70 17.40
N ARG A 125 -4.23 -0.60 17.29
CA ARG A 125 -4.11 0.46 18.30
C ARG A 125 -4.92 1.70 17.91
N VAL A 126 -4.73 2.17 16.68
CA VAL A 126 -5.41 3.33 16.09
C VAL A 126 -6.27 2.84 14.92
N LYS A 127 -7.56 2.62 15.19
CA LYS A 127 -8.48 2.03 14.22
C LYS A 127 -8.70 2.97 13.03
N MET A 128 -8.94 2.39 11.86
CA MET A 128 -9.38 3.13 10.67
C MET A 128 -10.63 3.98 10.98
N GLY A 129 -10.60 5.23 10.54
CA GLY A 129 -11.68 6.21 10.76
C GLY A 129 -11.67 6.87 12.15
N SER A 130 -10.67 6.57 12.99
CA SER A 130 -10.52 7.21 14.31
C SER A 130 -10.29 8.73 14.22
N ASP A 131 -9.73 9.21 13.11
CA ASP A 131 -9.49 10.61 12.79
C ASP A 131 -10.76 11.37 12.31
N GLY A 132 -11.86 10.66 12.05
CA GLY A 132 -13.12 11.26 11.61
C GLY A 132 -13.05 11.86 10.20
N GLY A 133 -13.48 13.11 10.05
CA GLY A 133 -13.41 13.86 8.79
C GLY A 133 -14.78 14.28 8.23
N ALA A 134 -14.80 15.46 7.60
CA ALA A 134 -16.02 16.09 7.09
C ALA A 134 -16.77 15.19 6.10
N TRP A 135 -16.05 14.50 5.22
CA TRP A 135 -16.66 13.64 4.21
C TRP A 135 -17.60 12.57 4.78
N MET A 136 -17.26 12.03 5.96
CA MET A 136 -18.08 11.00 6.63
C MET A 136 -19.02 11.59 7.69
N LEU A 137 -18.54 12.54 8.49
CA LEU A 137 -19.21 12.98 9.71
C LEU A 137 -20.04 14.26 9.56
N ASP A 138 -19.86 15.03 8.49
CA ASP A 138 -20.71 16.18 8.18
C ASP A 138 -21.89 15.74 7.28
N PRO A 139 -23.15 15.82 7.74
CA PRO A 139 -24.29 15.30 6.98
C PRO A 139 -24.49 15.94 5.61
N ALA A 140 -24.22 17.25 5.47
CA ALA A 140 -24.38 17.94 4.20
C ALA A 140 -23.33 17.45 3.19
N THR A 141 -22.05 17.42 3.58
CA THR A 141 -20.97 16.91 2.75
C THR A 141 -21.16 15.43 2.39
N ASN A 142 -21.57 14.61 3.36
CA ASN A 142 -21.85 13.19 3.15
C ASN A 142 -22.95 12.97 2.10
N PHE A 143 -24.06 13.71 2.23
CA PHE A 143 -25.18 13.68 1.27
C PHE A 143 -24.76 14.15 -0.12
N ASP A 144 -24.12 15.31 -0.22
CA ASP A 144 -23.75 15.93 -1.51
C ASP A 144 -22.72 15.10 -2.28
N THR A 145 -21.92 14.30 -1.59
CA THR A 145 -20.88 13.45 -2.21
C THR A 145 -21.32 12.03 -2.50
N TYR A 146 -22.56 11.66 -2.15
CA TYR A 146 -23.08 10.29 -2.27
C TYR A 146 -22.12 9.28 -1.60
N LEU A 147 -21.74 9.55 -0.35
CA LEU A 147 -20.82 8.69 0.39
C LEU A 147 -21.35 7.26 0.45
N VAL A 148 -20.51 6.33 0.02
CA VAL A 148 -20.76 4.89 0.09
C VAL A 148 -19.51 4.23 0.66
N PRO A 149 -19.59 3.31 1.64
CA PRO A 149 -18.44 2.58 2.13
C PRO A 149 -17.73 1.78 1.03
N GLN A 150 -16.41 1.74 1.07
CA GLN A 150 -15.58 1.07 0.05
C GLN A 150 -15.98 -0.39 -0.25
N GLY A 151 -16.45 -1.16 0.75
CA GLY A 151 -16.89 -2.53 0.54
C GLY A 151 -18.13 -2.66 -0.36
N ILE A 152 -19.05 -1.69 -0.28
CA ILE A 152 -20.22 -1.61 -1.16
C ILE A 152 -19.79 -1.24 -2.58
N GLY A 153 -18.83 -0.32 -2.72
CA GLY A 153 -18.22 -0.01 -4.01
C GLY A 153 -17.55 -1.22 -4.67
N ALA A 154 -16.86 -2.06 -3.88
CA ALA A 154 -16.26 -3.30 -4.35
C ALA A 154 -17.30 -4.34 -4.81
N ASP A 155 -18.40 -4.51 -4.06
CA ASP A 155 -19.53 -5.36 -4.44
C ASP A 155 -20.24 -4.83 -5.70
N LEU A 156 -20.37 -3.51 -5.84
CA LEU A 156 -20.92 -2.87 -7.03
C LEU A 156 -20.03 -3.11 -8.27
N ILE A 157 -18.70 -3.03 -8.12
CA ILE A 157 -17.76 -3.43 -9.19
C ILE A 157 -18.01 -4.88 -9.60
N ALA A 158 -18.05 -5.81 -8.64
CA ALA A 158 -18.30 -7.22 -8.95
C ALA A 158 -19.64 -7.42 -9.68
N THR A 159 -20.67 -6.72 -9.24
CA THR A 159 -22.01 -6.76 -9.84
C THR A 159 -21.99 -6.29 -11.30
N MET A 160 -21.40 -5.13 -11.59
CA MET A 160 -21.38 -4.57 -12.94
C MET A 160 -20.48 -5.35 -13.91
N GLU A 161 -19.41 -5.95 -13.40
CA GLU A 161 -18.45 -6.69 -14.21
C GLU A 161 -18.80 -8.16 -14.40
N GLY A 162 -19.80 -8.65 -13.66
CA GLY A 162 -20.22 -10.04 -13.66
C GLY A 162 -19.28 -10.98 -12.91
N PHE A 163 -18.49 -10.48 -11.95
CA PHE A 163 -17.64 -11.30 -11.10
C PHE A 163 -18.49 -12.00 -10.04
N SER A 164 -18.54 -13.32 -10.10
CA SER A 164 -19.27 -14.14 -9.15
C SER A 164 -18.53 -14.25 -7.82
N ARG A 165 -19.20 -14.81 -6.81
CA ARG A 165 -18.60 -15.15 -5.53
C ARG A 165 -17.43 -16.13 -5.68
N GLU A 166 -17.57 -17.11 -6.58
CA GLU A 166 -16.53 -18.08 -6.85
C GLU A 166 -15.29 -17.42 -7.48
N ASP A 167 -15.47 -16.45 -8.39
CA ASP A 167 -14.36 -15.75 -9.02
C ASP A 167 -13.52 -14.94 -8.02
N VAL A 168 -14.17 -14.17 -7.15
CA VAL A 168 -13.47 -13.37 -6.12
C VAL A 168 -12.81 -14.25 -5.06
N ASP A 169 -13.37 -15.42 -4.76
CA ASP A 169 -12.77 -16.40 -3.84
C ASP A 169 -11.61 -17.15 -4.50
N ALA A 170 -11.67 -17.45 -5.79
CA ALA A 170 -10.56 -18.03 -6.55
C ALA A 170 -9.37 -17.06 -6.61
N TYR A 171 -9.62 -15.77 -6.84
CA TYR A 171 -8.58 -14.74 -6.77
C TYR A 171 -7.94 -14.69 -5.36
N ALA A 172 -8.75 -14.77 -4.31
CA ALA A 172 -8.26 -14.77 -2.93
C ALA A 172 -7.39 -16.00 -2.60
N VAL A 173 -7.77 -17.19 -3.07
CA VAL A 173 -6.95 -18.42 -2.96
C VAL A 173 -5.61 -18.23 -3.67
N ARG A 174 -5.61 -17.72 -4.91
CA ARG A 174 -4.38 -17.43 -5.65
C ARG A 174 -3.45 -16.49 -4.88
N SER A 175 -3.99 -15.42 -4.27
CA SER A 175 -3.18 -14.50 -3.45
C SER A 175 -2.53 -15.22 -2.26
N GLN A 176 -3.26 -16.08 -1.54
CA GLN A 176 -2.72 -16.88 -0.44
C GLN A 176 -1.63 -17.86 -0.90
N GLU A 177 -1.83 -18.54 -2.03
CA GLU A 177 -0.87 -19.48 -2.60
C GLU A 177 0.43 -18.78 -3.03
N LEU A 178 0.32 -17.63 -3.71
CA LEU A 178 1.49 -16.87 -4.15
C LEU A 178 2.26 -16.28 -2.97
N ALA A 179 1.57 -15.76 -1.95
CA ALA A 179 2.23 -15.28 -0.73
C ALA A 179 2.95 -16.43 0.01
N ALA A 180 2.30 -17.58 0.15
CA ALA A 180 2.91 -18.77 0.76
C ALA A 180 4.15 -19.24 -0.02
N LYS A 181 4.08 -19.23 -1.35
CA LYS A 181 5.20 -19.56 -2.24
C LYS A 181 6.35 -18.55 -2.10
N ALA A 182 6.05 -17.26 -2.04
CA ALA A 182 7.07 -16.21 -1.90
C ALA A 182 7.81 -16.31 -0.56
N TRP A 183 7.08 -16.54 0.53
CA TRP A 183 7.67 -16.80 1.85
C TRP A 183 8.51 -18.10 1.86
N ALA A 184 7.97 -19.21 1.36
CA ALA A 184 8.70 -20.49 1.30
C ALA A 184 9.93 -20.43 0.38
N GLY A 185 9.88 -19.61 -0.67
CA GLY A 185 10.99 -19.35 -1.59
C GLY A 185 12.03 -18.36 -1.07
N GLY A 186 11.82 -17.76 0.11
CA GLY A 186 12.74 -16.79 0.71
C GLY A 186 12.76 -15.43 0.00
N TYR A 187 11.72 -15.08 -0.76
CA TYR A 187 11.71 -13.86 -1.60
C TYR A 187 11.74 -12.59 -0.74
N PHE A 188 11.20 -12.67 0.47
CA PHE A 188 11.12 -11.55 1.41
C PHE A 188 12.26 -11.50 2.43
N ALA A 189 13.20 -12.46 2.40
CA ALA A 189 14.21 -12.65 3.44
C ALA A 189 15.13 -11.43 3.63
N LYS A 190 15.34 -10.63 2.59
CA LYS A 190 16.17 -9.41 2.65
C LYS A 190 15.40 -8.16 3.09
N SER A 191 14.08 -8.16 2.98
CA SER A 191 13.31 -6.91 3.02
C SER A 191 12.25 -6.88 4.12
N VAL A 192 11.90 -8.04 4.69
CA VAL A 192 11.12 -8.11 5.93
C VAL A 192 12.07 -8.13 7.12
N VAL A 193 12.03 -7.07 7.90
CA VAL A 193 12.87 -6.85 9.08
C VAL A 193 12.11 -7.30 10.32
N PRO A 194 12.57 -8.33 11.05
CA PRO A 194 11.90 -8.78 12.27
C PRO A 194 11.75 -7.65 13.29
N VAL A 195 10.56 -7.51 13.86
CA VAL A 195 10.31 -6.59 14.97
C VAL A 195 10.80 -7.24 16.25
N LYS A 196 11.60 -6.50 17.02
CA LYS A 196 12.17 -6.96 18.30
C LYS A 196 11.75 -6.04 19.44
N ASP A 197 11.72 -6.58 20.65
CA ASP A 197 11.52 -5.79 21.86
C ASP A 197 12.82 -5.08 22.29
N ILE A 198 12.75 -4.29 23.37
CA ILE A 198 13.90 -3.55 23.92
C ILE A 198 15.05 -4.46 24.40
N ASN A 199 14.80 -5.76 24.58
CA ASN A 199 15.78 -6.76 25.00
C ASN A 199 16.37 -7.52 23.80
N GLY A 200 15.97 -7.18 22.57
CA GLY A 200 16.37 -7.86 21.35
C GLY A 200 15.63 -9.17 21.08
N ILE A 201 14.58 -9.49 21.83
CA ILE A 201 13.75 -10.67 21.64
C ILE A 201 12.81 -10.42 20.46
N THR A 202 12.71 -11.39 19.55
CA THR A 202 11.82 -11.27 18.38
C THR A 202 10.36 -11.30 18.81
N VAL A 203 9.62 -10.25 18.45
CA VAL A 203 8.17 -10.11 18.64
C VAL A 203 7.42 -10.72 17.45
N LEU A 204 7.89 -10.44 16.23
CA LEU A 204 7.34 -10.99 15.00
C LEU A 204 8.39 -10.96 13.89
N ASP A 205 8.50 -12.03 13.10
CA ASP A 205 9.42 -12.15 11.95
C ASP A 205 8.74 -12.57 10.64
N ASN A 206 7.42 -12.81 10.66
CA ASN A 206 6.65 -13.25 9.50
C ASN A 206 5.30 -12.51 9.39
N ASP A 207 4.73 -12.46 8.18
CA ASP A 207 3.37 -11.92 7.99
C ASP A 207 2.33 -12.87 8.62
N GLU A 208 1.78 -12.51 9.77
CA GLU A 208 0.95 -13.43 10.56
C GLU A 208 -0.51 -13.50 10.10
N HIS A 209 -0.94 -12.65 9.17
CA HIS A 209 -2.30 -12.67 8.61
C HIS A 209 -2.51 -13.79 7.58
N MET A 210 -1.43 -14.35 7.03
CA MET A 210 -1.50 -15.37 6.00
C MET A 210 -2.26 -16.61 6.46
N ARG A 211 -2.99 -17.22 5.53
CA ARG A 211 -3.76 -18.45 5.72
C ARG A 211 -3.40 -19.46 4.62
N PRO A 212 -2.19 -20.03 4.62
CA PRO A 212 -1.79 -21.03 3.63
C PRO A 212 -2.74 -22.23 3.63
N GLY A 213 -3.04 -22.78 2.45
CA GLY A 213 -3.98 -23.89 2.29
C GLY A 213 -5.46 -23.46 2.30
N THR A 214 -5.75 -22.17 2.17
CA THR A 214 -7.11 -21.66 1.91
C THR A 214 -7.66 -22.27 0.62
N THR A 215 -8.94 -22.65 0.62
CA THR A 215 -9.64 -23.24 -0.54
C THR A 215 -10.91 -22.47 -0.85
N VAL A 216 -11.37 -22.52 -2.11
CA VAL A 216 -12.62 -21.87 -2.55
C VAL A 216 -13.82 -22.38 -1.72
N ASP A 217 -13.91 -23.69 -1.48
CA ASP A 217 -14.95 -24.30 -0.64
C ASP A 217 -14.97 -23.77 0.80
N ALA A 218 -13.79 -23.48 1.37
CA ALA A 218 -13.71 -22.90 2.71
C ALA A 218 -14.14 -21.43 2.72
N LEU A 219 -13.75 -20.67 1.69
CA LEU A 219 -14.11 -19.26 1.54
C LEU A 219 -15.60 -19.06 1.25
N GLY A 220 -16.21 -19.93 0.44
CA GLY A 220 -17.63 -19.87 0.11
C GLY A 220 -18.58 -20.00 1.31
N LYS A 221 -18.08 -20.52 2.45
CA LYS A 221 -18.84 -20.61 3.71
C LYS A 221 -18.88 -19.30 4.51
N LEU A 222 -18.06 -18.31 4.15
CA LEU A 222 -17.99 -17.03 4.86
C LEU A 222 -19.17 -16.13 4.49
N ALA A 223 -19.73 -15.45 5.49
CA ALA A 223 -20.81 -14.50 5.28
C ALA A 223 -20.29 -13.21 4.61
N PRO A 224 -21.06 -12.60 3.69
CA PRO A 224 -20.73 -11.29 3.13
C PRO A 224 -20.54 -10.25 4.24
N SER A 225 -19.46 -9.47 4.17
CA SER A 225 -19.11 -8.52 5.24
C SER A 225 -19.86 -7.19 5.16
N PHE A 226 -20.39 -6.84 3.98
CA PHE A 226 -20.96 -5.51 3.74
C PHE A 226 -22.47 -5.50 3.51
N ALA A 227 -23.13 -6.67 3.36
CA ALA A 227 -24.57 -6.75 3.13
C ALA A 227 -25.40 -6.01 4.20
N GLY A 228 -25.02 -6.14 5.47
CA GLY A 228 -25.72 -5.43 6.56
C GLY A 228 -25.58 -3.90 6.49
N LEU A 229 -24.41 -3.40 6.06
CA LEU A 229 -24.20 -1.96 5.82
C LEU A 229 -24.97 -1.48 4.58
N GLY A 230 -25.00 -2.30 3.53
CA GLY A 230 -25.74 -2.02 2.29
C GLY A 230 -27.24 -1.90 2.52
N GLU A 231 -27.85 -2.95 3.09
CA GLU A 231 -29.30 -3.06 3.27
C GLU A 231 -29.81 -2.22 4.44
N MET A 232 -29.31 -2.45 5.67
CA MET A 232 -29.83 -1.76 6.86
C MET A 232 -29.28 -0.34 7.00
N GLY A 233 -28.06 -0.10 6.52
CA GLY A 233 -27.45 1.24 6.53
C GLY A 233 -27.93 2.13 5.38
N GLY A 234 -28.62 1.58 4.38
CA GLY A 234 -29.15 2.32 3.22
C GLY A 234 -28.11 2.66 2.16
N PHE A 235 -26.85 2.24 2.30
CA PHE A 235 -25.77 2.57 1.37
C PHE A 235 -25.94 1.93 0.00
N ASP A 236 -26.64 0.79 -0.11
CA ASP A 236 -27.00 0.21 -1.41
C ASP A 236 -27.92 1.15 -2.17
N ALA A 237 -28.93 1.72 -1.50
CA ALA A 237 -29.86 2.64 -2.13
C ALA A 237 -29.14 3.92 -2.61
N VAL A 238 -28.19 4.44 -1.84
CA VAL A 238 -27.36 5.59 -2.25
C VAL A 238 -26.55 5.26 -3.50
N ALA A 239 -25.90 4.10 -3.53
CA ALA A 239 -25.15 3.66 -4.71
C ALA A 239 -26.05 3.49 -5.93
N LEU A 240 -27.19 2.80 -5.77
CA LEU A 240 -28.12 2.50 -6.85
C LEU A 240 -28.91 3.72 -7.35
N GLN A 241 -29.06 4.78 -6.55
CA GLN A 241 -29.59 6.07 -7.05
C GLN A 241 -28.72 6.65 -8.17
N LYS A 242 -27.40 6.48 -8.07
CA LYS A 242 -26.44 6.94 -9.07
C LYS A 242 -26.24 5.93 -10.19
N TYR A 243 -26.08 4.66 -9.83
CA TYR A 243 -25.95 3.53 -10.75
C TYR A 243 -27.31 2.90 -11.04
N HIS A 244 -28.27 3.73 -11.47
CA HIS A 244 -29.70 3.41 -11.56
C HIS A 244 -30.06 2.31 -12.58
N TRP A 245 -29.12 1.90 -13.43
CA TRP A 245 -29.29 0.77 -14.34
C TRP A 245 -28.96 -0.58 -13.70
N VAL A 246 -28.37 -0.59 -12.51
CA VAL A 246 -28.12 -1.80 -11.71
C VAL A 246 -29.35 -2.03 -10.84
N GLU A 247 -29.97 -3.20 -10.95
CA GLU A 247 -31.18 -3.52 -10.18
C GLU A 247 -30.87 -3.82 -8.71
N LYS A 248 -29.79 -4.59 -8.47
CA LYS A 248 -29.39 -5.05 -7.14
C LYS A 248 -27.88 -5.27 -7.07
N ILE A 249 -27.26 -4.87 -5.96
CA ILE A 249 -25.87 -5.17 -5.66
C ILE A 249 -25.74 -6.63 -5.19
N ASN A 250 -24.81 -7.36 -5.78
CA ASN A 250 -24.42 -8.69 -5.37
C ASN A 250 -23.27 -8.61 -4.35
N HIS A 251 -23.58 -8.84 -3.06
CA HIS A 251 -22.58 -8.82 -1.99
C HIS A 251 -21.73 -10.09 -1.99
N VAL A 252 -20.57 -10.03 -2.64
CA VAL A 252 -19.64 -11.16 -2.78
C VAL A 252 -18.43 -11.04 -1.84
N HIS A 253 -18.13 -9.85 -1.33
CA HIS A 253 -16.94 -9.65 -0.51
C HIS A 253 -17.14 -10.03 0.96
N HIS A 254 -16.12 -10.67 1.51
CA HIS A 254 -16.01 -11.03 2.93
C HIS A 254 -14.54 -10.98 3.39
N GLY A 255 -14.30 -11.21 4.68
CA GLY A 255 -12.94 -11.18 5.27
C GLY A 255 -11.93 -12.23 4.75
N GLY A 256 -12.29 -13.00 3.74
CA GLY A 256 -11.40 -13.95 3.05
C GLY A 256 -10.92 -13.46 1.68
N ASN A 257 -11.66 -12.55 1.04
CA ASN A 257 -11.37 -11.98 -0.29
C ASN A 257 -11.27 -10.44 -0.25
N SER A 258 -11.15 -9.89 0.95
CA SER A 258 -10.87 -8.47 1.25
C SER A 258 -9.55 -8.38 2.01
N SER A 259 -8.85 -7.25 1.92
CA SER A 259 -7.57 -7.07 2.62
C SER A 259 -7.70 -7.23 4.14
N GLY A 260 -6.73 -7.89 4.76
CA GLY A 260 -6.64 -8.00 6.21
C GLY A 260 -6.34 -6.68 6.90
N ILE A 261 -6.98 -6.42 8.05
CA ILE A 261 -6.62 -5.32 8.95
C ILE A 261 -5.35 -5.74 9.71
N VAL A 262 -4.27 -4.98 9.56
CA VAL A 262 -2.94 -5.31 10.09
C VAL A 262 -2.16 -4.08 10.55
N ASP A 263 -1.16 -4.33 11.38
CA ASP A 263 -0.17 -3.37 11.83
C ASP A 263 1.12 -3.53 11.02
N GLY A 264 1.80 -2.43 10.69
CA GLY A 264 3.12 -2.48 10.07
C GLY A 264 3.65 -1.13 9.60
N ALA A 265 4.95 -1.10 9.28
CA ALA A 265 5.65 0.05 8.73
C ALA A 265 6.53 -0.34 7.54
N ALA A 266 6.86 0.63 6.70
CA ALA A 266 7.81 0.47 5.61
C ALA A 266 8.59 1.76 5.36
N LEU A 267 9.85 1.63 5.00
CA LEU A 267 10.75 2.72 4.62
C LEU A 267 11.44 2.41 3.28
N VAL A 268 11.61 3.46 2.49
CA VAL A 268 12.27 3.49 1.18
C VAL A 268 13.26 4.65 1.19
N LEU A 269 14.52 4.37 0.94
CA LEU A 269 15.57 5.37 0.82
C LEU A 269 15.63 5.84 -0.64
N VAL A 270 15.26 7.09 -0.89
CA VAL A 270 15.19 7.69 -2.23
C VAL A 270 16.21 8.81 -2.34
N GLY A 271 17.03 8.81 -3.39
CA GLY A 271 18.03 9.86 -3.57
C GLY A 271 18.44 10.08 -5.02
N SER A 272 19.22 11.13 -5.25
CA SER A 272 19.85 11.40 -6.54
C SER A 272 21.01 10.43 -6.79
N GLU A 273 21.38 10.21 -8.05
CA GLU A 273 22.56 9.40 -8.42
C GLU A 273 23.83 9.92 -7.74
N ARG A 274 24.05 11.24 -7.79
CA ARG A 274 25.23 11.89 -7.19
C ARG A 274 25.31 11.63 -5.68
N ALA A 275 24.20 11.80 -4.96
CA ALA A 275 24.18 11.59 -3.52
C ALA A 275 24.48 10.13 -3.16
N GLY A 276 23.90 9.18 -3.89
CA GLY A 276 24.21 7.76 -3.69
C GLY A 276 25.67 7.43 -3.96
N GLN A 277 26.26 7.94 -5.05
CA GLN A 277 27.68 7.73 -5.37
C GLN A 277 28.60 8.29 -4.28
N GLU A 278 28.35 9.51 -3.81
CA GLU A 278 29.14 10.15 -2.75
C GLU A 278 29.01 9.44 -1.40
N MET A 279 27.91 8.72 -1.15
CA MET A 279 27.67 7.91 0.06
C MET A 279 27.99 6.42 -0.11
N GLY A 280 28.47 5.98 -1.29
CA GLY A 280 28.75 4.57 -1.56
C GLY A 280 27.51 3.65 -1.64
N LEU A 281 26.33 4.22 -1.93
CA LEU A 281 25.09 3.47 -2.09
C LEU A 281 24.92 2.95 -3.52
N THR A 282 24.44 1.72 -3.66
CA THR A 282 24.14 1.13 -4.98
C THR A 282 22.66 1.32 -5.33
N PRO A 283 22.31 1.97 -6.44
CA PRO A 283 20.92 2.13 -6.84
C PRO A 283 20.31 0.77 -7.22
N ARG A 284 19.10 0.49 -6.72
CA ARG A 284 18.35 -0.75 -6.98
C ARG A 284 17.32 -0.57 -8.10
N ALA A 285 16.63 0.57 -8.07
CA ALA A 285 15.64 0.94 -9.08
C ALA A 285 15.59 2.45 -9.30
N ARG A 286 15.17 2.88 -10.48
CA ARG A 286 14.89 4.28 -10.86
C ARG A 286 13.40 4.52 -10.88
N VAL A 287 12.93 5.64 -10.31
CA VAL A 287 11.54 6.08 -10.43
C VAL A 287 11.34 6.76 -11.78
N VAL A 288 10.69 6.06 -12.71
CA VAL A 288 10.53 6.47 -14.12
C VAL A 288 9.50 7.59 -14.24
N ALA A 289 8.32 7.36 -13.67
CA ALA A 289 7.19 8.29 -13.71
C ALA A 289 6.23 8.01 -12.56
N THR A 290 5.51 9.06 -12.14
CA THR A 290 4.44 8.97 -11.14
C THR A 290 3.21 9.72 -11.65
N ALA A 291 2.02 9.19 -11.38
CA ALA A 291 0.77 9.82 -11.76
C ALA A 291 -0.30 9.68 -10.68
N THR A 292 -1.03 10.78 -10.47
CA THR A 292 -2.28 10.80 -9.70
C THR A 292 -3.45 11.09 -10.64
N SER A 293 -4.52 10.34 -10.48
CA SER A 293 -5.77 10.48 -11.23
C SER A 293 -6.96 10.10 -10.34
N GLY A 294 -8.16 10.01 -10.91
CA GLY A 294 -9.33 9.55 -10.20
C GLY A 294 -10.48 9.16 -11.13
N ALA A 295 -11.52 8.65 -10.52
CA ALA A 295 -12.76 8.19 -11.10
C ALA A 295 -13.93 8.57 -10.17
N ASP A 296 -15.09 7.98 -10.40
CA ASP A 296 -16.29 8.25 -9.61
C ASP A 296 -16.12 7.92 -8.12
N SER A 297 -16.50 8.85 -7.24
CA SER A 297 -16.31 8.73 -5.79
C SER A 297 -17.26 7.73 -5.12
N THR A 298 -18.40 7.41 -5.74
CA THR A 298 -19.43 6.52 -5.18
C THR A 298 -19.05 5.04 -5.37
N ILE A 299 -18.60 4.65 -6.57
CA ILE A 299 -17.99 3.33 -6.76
C ILE A 299 -16.59 3.24 -6.16
N MET A 300 -15.93 4.40 -6.02
CA MET A 300 -14.72 4.68 -5.25
C MET A 300 -13.42 4.02 -5.73
N LEU A 301 -13.45 2.75 -6.12
CA LEU A 301 -12.24 1.93 -6.20
C LEU A 301 -11.74 1.72 -7.65
N THR A 302 -12.23 2.53 -8.59
CA THR A 302 -11.88 2.46 -10.02
C THR A 302 -10.79 3.45 -10.45
N GLY A 303 -10.24 4.22 -9.50
CA GLY A 303 -9.11 5.15 -9.73
C GLY A 303 -7.80 4.53 -10.26
N PRO A 304 -7.45 3.24 -10.02
CA PRO A 304 -6.20 2.66 -10.53
C PRO A 304 -6.08 2.68 -12.05
N THR A 305 -7.14 2.35 -12.79
CA THR A 305 -7.13 2.29 -14.26
C THR A 305 -6.72 3.62 -14.91
N PRO A 306 -7.36 4.78 -14.61
CA PRO A 306 -6.94 6.06 -15.19
C PRO A 306 -5.57 6.52 -14.68
N ALA A 307 -5.16 6.16 -13.45
CA ALA A 307 -3.81 6.47 -12.95
C ALA A 307 -2.73 5.68 -13.73
N ALA A 308 -2.97 4.39 -13.99
CA ALA A 308 -2.08 3.53 -14.76
C ALA A 308 -1.95 4.01 -16.22
N HIS A 309 -3.06 4.31 -16.90
CA HIS A 309 -3.01 4.89 -18.25
C HIS A 309 -2.20 6.19 -18.29
N LYS A 310 -2.38 7.06 -17.29
CA LYS A 310 -1.68 8.34 -17.21
C LYS A 310 -0.17 8.15 -16.99
N VAL A 311 0.25 7.26 -16.07
CA VAL A 311 1.69 7.04 -15.82
C VAL A 311 2.37 6.35 -17.00
N LEU A 312 1.70 5.41 -17.67
CA LEU A 312 2.19 4.75 -18.88
C LEU A 312 2.42 5.79 -20.00
N ALA A 313 1.42 6.64 -20.25
CA ALA A 313 1.53 7.70 -21.26
C ALA A 313 2.65 8.70 -20.92
N GLN A 314 2.81 9.08 -19.65
CA GLN A 314 3.89 9.98 -19.21
C GLN A 314 5.28 9.36 -19.37
N ALA A 315 5.41 8.05 -19.15
CA ALA A 315 6.65 7.32 -19.33
C ALA A 315 6.94 6.97 -20.81
N GLY A 316 5.97 7.15 -21.72
CA GLY A 316 6.08 6.69 -23.10
C GLY A 316 6.08 5.16 -23.22
N LEU A 317 5.41 4.48 -22.29
CA LEU A 317 5.33 3.01 -22.20
C LEU A 317 3.89 2.53 -22.44
N THR A 318 3.76 1.25 -22.75
CA THR A 318 2.50 0.52 -22.92
C THR A 318 2.40 -0.60 -21.88
N VAL A 319 1.24 -1.26 -21.81
CA VAL A 319 1.05 -2.44 -20.94
C VAL A 319 2.05 -3.55 -21.27
N ASP A 320 2.42 -3.71 -22.54
CA ASP A 320 3.33 -4.76 -22.99
C ASP A 320 4.76 -4.55 -22.50
N ASP A 321 5.17 -3.30 -22.27
CA ASP A 321 6.50 -2.95 -21.77
C ASP A 321 6.69 -3.25 -20.27
N ILE A 322 5.60 -3.43 -19.53
CA ILE A 322 5.64 -3.67 -18.08
C ILE A 322 5.78 -5.17 -17.81
N ASP A 323 6.82 -5.56 -17.06
CA ASP A 323 7.06 -6.95 -16.70
C ASP A 323 6.19 -7.40 -15.53
N LEU A 324 5.96 -6.51 -14.56
CA LEU A 324 5.21 -6.79 -13.32
C LEU A 324 4.22 -5.68 -13.00
N PHE A 325 2.99 -6.07 -12.66
CA PHE A 325 1.95 -5.18 -12.16
C PHE A 325 1.65 -5.53 -10.72
N GLU A 326 1.70 -4.52 -9.86
CA GLU A 326 1.39 -4.63 -8.45
C GLU A 326 0.26 -3.65 -8.11
N ILE A 327 -0.91 -4.19 -7.81
CA ILE A 327 -2.07 -3.44 -7.34
C ILE A 327 -2.42 -3.89 -5.92
N ASN A 328 -2.61 -2.93 -5.01
CA ASN A 328 -3.07 -3.25 -3.67
C ASN A 328 -4.41 -4.00 -3.70
N GLU A 329 -4.46 -5.17 -3.08
CA GLU A 329 -5.63 -6.05 -3.01
C GLU A 329 -6.60 -5.61 -1.91
N ALA A 330 -7.11 -4.38 -1.96
CA ALA A 330 -8.13 -3.90 -1.01
C ALA A 330 -9.36 -4.85 -1.02
N PHE A 331 -9.79 -5.22 -2.22
CA PHE A 331 -10.84 -6.20 -2.50
C PHE A 331 -10.49 -6.96 -3.79
N ALA A 332 -10.85 -8.24 -3.87
CA ALA A 332 -10.59 -9.06 -5.05
C ALA A 332 -11.15 -8.45 -6.35
N SER A 333 -12.39 -7.93 -6.32
CA SER A 333 -13.01 -7.35 -7.52
C SER A 333 -12.26 -6.14 -8.07
N VAL A 334 -11.54 -5.40 -7.23
CA VAL A 334 -10.75 -4.23 -7.64
C VAL A 334 -9.54 -4.66 -8.45
N ALA A 335 -8.80 -5.65 -7.97
CA ALA A 335 -7.66 -6.22 -8.68
C ALA A 335 -8.10 -6.86 -10.00
N MET A 336 -9.20 -7.62 -9.99
CA MET A 336 -9.77 -8.25 -11.19
C MET A 336 -10.29 -7.23 -12.20
N LYS A 337 -10.93 -6.13 -11.76
CA LYS A 337 -11.37 -5.05 -12.63
C LYS A 337 -10.18 -4.36 -13.30
N PHE A 338 -9.17 -4.01 -12.52
CA PHE A 338 -7.94 -3.41 -13.03
C PHE A 338 -7.26 -4.32 -14.08
N GLN A 339 -7.19 -5.61 -13.77
CA GLN A 339 -6.67 -6.62 -14.68
C GLN A 339 -7.45 -6.67 -16.00
N LYS A 340 -8.79 -6.72 -15.92
CA LYS A 340 -9.69 -6.79 -17.08
C LYS A 340 -9.58 -5.53 -17.96
N ASP A 341 -9.52 -4.35 -17.35
CA ASP A 341 -9.45 -3.07 -18.07
C ASP A 341 -8.18 -2.94 -18.91
N LEU A 342 -7.04 -3.26 -18.30
CA LEU A 342 -5.73 -3.13 -18.94
C LEU A 342 -5.30 -4.39 -19.68
N LYS A 343 -6.09 -5.47 -19.60
CA LYS A 343 -5.78 -6.79 -20.18
C LYS A 343 -4.44 -7.33 -19.67
N ILE A 344 -4.21 -7.22 -18.37
CA ILE A 344 -2.95 -7.64 -17.75
C ILE A 344 -2.91 -9.18 -17.67
N PRO A 345 -1.84 -9.83 -18.17
CA PRO A 345 -1.66 -11.28 -18.03
C PRO A 345 -1.56 -11.71 -16.56
N ASP A 346 -2.20 -12.83 -16.22
CA ASP A 346 -2.22 -13.38 -14.86
C ASP A 346 -0.81 -13.53 -14.26
N GLU A 347 0.17 -13.96 -15.04
CA GLU A 347 1.54 -14.21 -14.61
C GLU A 347 2.34 -12.94 -14.29
N LYS A 348 1.79 -11.76 -14.63
CA LYS A 348 2.38 -10.43 -14.34
C LYS A 348 1.73 -9.73 -13.15
N LEU A 349 0.55 -10.15 -12.69
CA LEU A 349 -0.22 -9.44 -11.66
C LEU A 349 -0.04 -10.01 -10.24
N ASN A 350 0.38 -9.16 -9.29
CA ASN A 350 0.49 -9.47 -7.86
C ASN A 350 1.20 -10.81 -7.60
N VAL A 351 2.37 -10.97 -8.25
CA VAL A 351 3.02 -12.27 -8.46
C VAL A 351 3.57 -12.92 -7.19
N ASN A 352 3.67 -12.15 -6.11
CA ASN A 352 4.12 -12.59 -4.79
C ASN A 352 2.97 -12.61 -3.75
N GLY A 353 1.72 -12.60 -4.23
CA GLY A 353 0.53 -12.42 -3.40
C GLY A 353 0.39 -10.96 -2.93
N GLY A 354 -0.72 -10.65 -2.27
CA GLY A 354 -1.00 -9.27 -1.86
C GLY A 354 -1.70 -9.15 -0.52
N ALA A 355 -2.47 -8.07 -0.37
CA ALA A 355 -3.06 -7.67 0.90
C ALA A 355 -4.21 -8.57 1.38
N ILE A 356 -4.81 -9.40 0.52
CA ILE A 356 -5.75 -10.45 0.96
C ILE A 356 -5.00 -11.49 1.80
N ALA A 357 -3.77 -11.82 1.43
CA ALA A 357 -2.92 -12.77 2.14
C ALA A 357 -2.17 -12.14 3.32
N MET A 358 -1.45 -11.06 3.07
CA MET A 358 -0.50 -10.49 4.03
C MET A 358 -1.11 -9.32 4.84
N GLY A 359 -2.24 -8.76 4.41
CA GLY A 359 -2.89 -7.61 5.06
C GLY A 359 -2.51 -6.25 4.47
N HIS A 360 -3.32 -5.23 4.76
CA HIS A 360 -3.20 -3.84 4.31
C HIS A 360 -3.04 -2.88 5.50
N PRO A 361 -1.81 -2.55 5.94
CA PRO A 361 -1.55 -1.52 6.94
C PRO A 361 -1.62 -0.13 6.30
N LEU A 362 -2.80 0.25 5.79
CA LEU A 362 -3.15 1.52 5.13
C LEU A 362 -1.94 2.40 4.74
N GLY A 363 -1.50 3.27 5.64
CA GLY A 363 -0.41 4.24 5.45
C GLY A 363 0.91 3.66 4.95
N ALA A 364 1.28 2.44 5.35
CA ALA A 364 2.54 1.79 4.97
C ALA A 364 2.47 1.00 3.65
N THR A 365 1.27 0.68 3.18
CA THR A 365 1.12 -0.38 2.16
C THR A 365 1.75 -0.02 0.83
N GLY A 366 1.56 1.20 0.36
CA GLY A 366 2.14 1.65 -0.90
C GLY A 366 3.67 1.54 -0.94
N ALA A 367 4.34 1.81 0.18
CA ALA A 367 5.78 1.63 0.30
C ALA A 367 6.17 0.15 0.38
N MET A 368 5.40 -0.68 1.10
CA MET A 368 5.64 -2.13 1.19
C MET A 368 5.58 -2.82 -0.18
N ILE A 369 4.57 -2.50 -1.00
CA ILE A 369 4.41 -3.12 -2.32
C ILE A 369 5.39 -2.54 -3.35
N THR A 370 5.84 -1.30 -3.15
CA THR A 370 6.98 -0.74 -3.91
C THR A 370 8.25 -1.54 -3.66
N GLY A 371 8.62 -1.78 -2.39
CA GLY A 371 9.78 -2.61 -2.05
C GLY A 371 9.65 -4.04 -2.56
N THR A 372 8.44 -4.61 -2.50
CA THR A 372 8.15 -5.94 -3.07
C THR A 372 8.46 -6.01 -4.57
N MET A 373 8.15 -4.95 -5.33
CA MET A 373 8.47 -4.89 -6.76
C MET A 373 9.94 -4.63 -7.04
N VAL A 374 10.64 -3.85 -6.21
CA VAL A 374 12.11 -3.71 -6.32
C VAL A 374 12.77 -5.08 -6.18
N ASP A 375 12.42 -5.83 -5.13
CA ASP A 375 12.96 -7.18 -4.88
C ASP A 375 12.64 -8.15 -6.02
N GLU A 376 11.39 -8.15 -6.51
CA GLU A 376 10.96 -9.12 -7.52
C GLU A 376 11.53 -8.82 -8.91
N LEU A 377 11.73 -7.54 -9.25
CA LEU A 377 12.45 -7.15 -10.47
C LEU A 377 13.90 -7.65 -10.42
N GLU A 378 14.61 -7.44 -9.31
CA GLU A 378 15.98 -7.94 -9.11
C GLU A 378 16.02 -9.47 -9.19
N ARG A 379 15.11 -10.16 -8.50
CA ARG A 379 15.06 -11.63 -8.46
C ARG A 379 14.79 -12.25 -9.83
N ARG A 380 13.96 -11.61 -10.66
CA ARG A 380 13.64 -12.08 -12.03
C ARG A 380 14.61 -11.59 -13.09
N GLY A 381 15.47 -10.62 -12.79
CA GLY A 381 16.22 -9.88 -13.81
C GLY A 381 15.32 -9.08 -14.77
N ALA A 382 14.06 -8.83 -14.38
CA ALA A 382 13.08 -8.06 -15.15
C ALA A 382 13.41 -6.57 -15.14
N ARG A 383 12.72 -5.76 -15.95
CA ARG A 383 13.04 -4.35 -16.15
C ARG A 383 12.03 -3.42 -15.48
N TYR A 384 10.76 -3.47 -15.86
CA TYR A 384 9.76 -2.49 -15.43
C TYR A 384 8.68 -3.09 -14.54
N ALA A 385 8.36 -2.40 -13.45
CA ALA A 385 7.17 -2.67 -12.65
C ALA A 385 6.27 -1.44 -12.55
N LEU A 386 4.95 -1.66 -12.58
CA LEU A 386 3.94 -0.65 -12.30
C LEU A 386 3.27 -0.96 -10.97
N VAL A 387 3.35 -0.02 -10.02
CA VAL A 387 2.74 -0.10 -8.69
C VAL A 387 1.56 0.85 -8.62
N THR A 388 0.38 0.40 -8.17
CA THR A 388 -0.81 1.24 -8.06
C THR A 388 -1.74 0.86 -6.91
N LEU A 389 -2.55 1.81 -6.44
CA LEU A 389 -3.53 1.60 -5.37
C LEU A 389 -4.83 2.33 -5.69
N CYS A 390 -5.96 1.70 -5.36
CA CYS A 390 -7.26 2.37 -5.24
C CYS A 390 -7.31 3.18 -3.95
N ILE A 391 -8.10 4.26 -3.94
CA ILE A 391 -8.09 5.23 -2.85
C ILE A 391 -9.52 5.69 -2.55
N GLY A 392 -9.80 5.94 -1.27
CA GLY A 392 -11.04 6.60 -0.85
C GLY A 392 -11.34 7.86 -1.66
N GLY A 393 -12.62 8.06 -1.97
CA GLY A 393 -13.09 9.22 -2.73
C GLY A 393 -12.87 9.13 -4.25
N GLY A 394 -12.55 7.97 -4.80
CA GLY A 394 -12.41 7.79 -6.25
C GLY A 394 -11.00 8.01 -6.78
N MET A 395 -10.01 8.31 -5.92
CA MET A 395 -8.66 8.61 -6.38
C MET A 395 -7.87 7.34 -6.78
N GLY A 396 -6.80 7.53 -7.56
CA GLY A 396 -5.80 6.52 -7.85
C GLY A 396 -4.41 7.14 -7.99
N VAL A 397 -3.40 6.39 -7.56
CA VAL A 397 -1.98 6.74 -7.73
C VAL A 397 -1.28 5.56 -8.39
N ALA A 398 -0.39 5.85 -9.34
CA ALA A 398 0.42 4.84 -10.01
C ALA A 398 1.87 5.33 -10.20
N THR A 399 2.82 4.40 -10.09
CA THR A 399 4.26 4.67 -10.21
C THR A 399 4.91 3.57 -11.03
N ILE A 400 5.79 3.96 -11.96
CA ILE A 400 6.62 3.02 -12.71
C ILE A 400 8.05 3.09 -12.16
N ILE A 401 8.60 1.93 -11.83
CA ILE A 401 10.01 1.76 -11.47
C ILE A 401 10.74 0.91 -12.50
N GLU A 402 12.01 1.21 -12.72
CA GLU A 402 12.92 0.47 -13.59
C GLU A 402 14.08 -0.09 -12.79
N ARG A 403 14.38 -1.37 -12.87
CA ARG A 403 15.60 -1.95 -12.27
C ARG A 403 16.85 -1.35 -12.92
N VAL A 404 17.85 -1.02 -12.09
CA VAL A 404 19.17 -0.51 -12.54
C VAL A 404 20.16 -1.65 -12.78
#